data_AF-A0A0L0VFK7-F1
#
_entry.id   AF-A0A0L0VFK7-F1
#
_cell.length_a   1.000
_cell.length_b   1.000
_cell.length_c   1.000
_cell.angle_alpha   90.00
_cell.angle_beta   90.00
_cell.angle_gamma   90.00
#
_symmetry.space_group_name_H-M   'P 1'
#
loop_
_entity.id
_entity.type
_entity.pdbx_description
1 polymer ?
#
loop_
_entity_poly.entity_id
_entity_poly.type
_entity_poly.pdbx_seq_one_letter_code
_entity_poly.pdbx_strand_id
1 'polypeptide(L)'
;MNTALYALFSLAAATSSVGAVAETSQCQFYASVGVKGYTCNESPDYICSAGCSSFVTATNCVLTQYPKKPPTTEVCTLGFGRDTAAFKACLTGQGSFRCNGTSVGRATCHGCVPNGGVTWAN
;
A
#
# COMPACT_ATOMS: atom_id res chain seq x y z
N MET A 1 -12.93 -59.47 -36.87
CA MET A 1 -13.25 -58.04 -37.09
C MET A 1 -14.04 -57.57 -35.88
N ASN A 2 -13.75 -56.52 -35.11
CA ASN A 2 -12.61 -55.64 -34.92
C ASN A 2 -12.76 -55.10 -33.49
N THR A 3 -11.64 -55.00 -32.78
CA THR A 3 -11.50 -54.56 -31.38
C THR A 3 -11.94 -53.11 -31.20
N ALA A 4 -12.85 -52.86 -30.26
CA ALA A 4 -13.24 -51.53 -29.82
C ALA A 4 -12.17 -50.97 -28.86
N LEU A 5 -11.50 -49.89 -29.26
CA LEU A 5 -10.56 -49.12 -28.45
C LEU A 5 -11.16 -47.73 -28.21
N TYR A 6 -11.76 -47.53 -27.05
CA TYR A 6 -12.16 -46.20 -26.57
C TYR A 6 -10.94 -45.51 -25.96
N ALA A 7 -10.36 -44.55 -26.67
CA ALA A 7 -9.29 -43.71 -26.16
C ALA A 7 -9.86 -42.65 -25.22
N LEU A 8 -9.51 -42.74 -23.93
CA LEU A 8 -9.78 -41.71 -22.92
C LEU A 8 -8.85 -40.51 -23.16
N PHE A 9 -9.42 -39.40 -23.61
CA PHE A 9 -8.74 -38.11 -23.68
C PHE A 9 -8.66 -37.51 -22.27
N SER A 10 -7.51 -37.66 -21.60
CA SER A 10 -7.24 -36.97 -20.34
C SER A 10 -6.99 -35.49 -20.61
N LEU A 11 -7.97 -34.63 -20.31
CA LEU A 11 -7.77 -33.18 -20.22
C LEU A 11 -6.91 -32.88 -18.97
N ALA A 12 -5.60 -32.81 -19.15
CA ALA A 12 -4.73 -32.23 -18.12
C ALA A 12 -4.92 -30.71 -18.13
N ALA A 13 -5.78 -30.21 -17.25
CA ALA A 13 -5.85 -28.78 -16.95
C ALA A 13 -4.55 -28.38 -16.23
N ALA A 14 -3.61 -27.80 -16.97
CA ALA A 14 -2.47 -27.13 -16.38
C ALA A 14 -2.95 -25.87 -15.65
N THR A 15 -3.18 -25.99 -14.34
CA THR A 15 -3.38 -24.81 -13.49
C THR A 15 -2.04 -24.13 -13.31
N SER A 16 -1.72 -23.18 -14.19
CA SER A 16 -0.64 -22.22 -13.94
C SER A 16 -1.07 -21.31 -12.80
N SER A 17 -0.68 -21.66 -11.57
CA SER A 17 -0.73 -20.73 -10.45
C SER A 17 0.32 -19.65 -10.71
N VAL A 18 -0.08 -18.59 -11.42
CA VAL A 18 0.68 -17.33 -11.44
C VAL A 18 0.53 -16.74 -10.05
N GLY A 19 1.38 -17.18 -9.12
CA GLY A 19 1.56 -16.46 -7.86
C GLY A 19 1.99 -15.05 -8.23
N ALA A 20 1.15 -14.06 -7.94
CA ALA A 20 1.48 -12.67 -8.19
C ALA A 20 2.86 -12.40 -7.58
N VAL A 21 3.86 -12.09 -8.42
CA VAL A 21 5.19 -11.76 -7.95
C VAL A 21 5.03 -10.48 -7.15
N ALA A 22 5.25 -10.56 -5.85
CA ALA A 22 4.97 -9.45 -4.95
C ALA A 22 5.99 -8.34 -5.23
N GLU A 23 5.51 -7.20 -5.75
CA GLU A 23 6.40 -6.15 -6.27
C GLU A 23 6.88 -5.20 -5.16
N THR A 24 8.01 -4.53 -5.43
CA THR A 24 8.45 -3.37 -4.65
C THR A 24 8.13 -2.11 -5.42
N SER A 25 7.46 -1.16 -4.78
CA SER A 25 6.97 0.07 -5.41
C SER A 25 7.42 1.32 -4.66
N GLN A 26 7.72 2.37 -5.41
CA GLN A 26 7.97 3.70 -4.89
C GLN A 26 6.65 4.49 -4.83
N CYS A 27 6.19 4.80 -3.63
CA CYS A 27 4.91 5.41 -3.36
C CYS A 27 5.11 6.88 -2.95
N GLN A 28 4.59 7.79 -3.76
CA GLN A 28 4.52 9.22 -3.44
C GLN A 28 3.38 9.51 -2.47
N PHE A 29 2.31 8.73 -2.56
CA PHE A 29 1.19 8.73 -1.63
C PHE A 29 0.98 7.31 -1.12
N TYR A 30 0.60 7.17 0.15
CA TYR A 30 0.40 5.87 0.77
C TYR A 30 -0.43 6.03 2.02
N ALA A 31 -1.14 4.97 2.41
CA ALA A 31 -1.87 4.92 3.66
C ALA A 31 -1.88 3.50 4.21
N SER A 32 -1.65 3.36 5.51
CA SER A 32 -1.81 2.10 6.22
C SER A 32 -3.28 1.69 6.23
N VAL A 33 -3.53 0.43 5.91
CA VAL A 33 -4.85 -0.23 5.96
C VAL A 33 -4.90 -1.18 7.15
N GLY A 34 -4.32 -0.75 8.28
CA GLY A 34 -4.15 -1.55 9.49
C GLY A 34 -3.18 -2.71 9.27
N VAL A 35 -3.55 -3.90 9.75
CA VAL A 35 -2.72 -5.12 9.64
C VAL A 35 -2.55 -5.64 8.21
N LYS A 36 -3.34 -5.12 7.26
CA LYS A 36 -3.30 -5.53 5.85
C LYS A 36 -2.14 -4.89 5.07
N GLY A 37 -1.38 -3.97 5.67
CA GLY A 37 -0.26 -3.29 5.01
C GLY A 37 -0.63 -1.89 4.53
N TYR A 38 -0.15 -1.50 3.35
CA TYR A 38 -0.26 -0.13 2.83
C TYR A 38 -0.87 -0.08 1.43
N THR A 39 -1.71 0.93 1.16
CA THR A 39 -1.99 1.34 -0.22
C THR A 39 -0.82 2.15 -0.78
N CYS A 40 -0.64 2.10 -2.10
CA CYS A 40 0.43 2.82 -2.80
C CYS A 40 -0.15 3.70 -3.90
N ASN A 41 0.31 4.94 -3.98
CA ASN A 41 -0.05 5.94 -4.99
C ASN A 41 -1.56 6.14 -5.18
N GLU A 42 -2.31 6.10 -4.07
CA GLU A 42 -3.78 6.25 -4.07
C GLU A 42 -4.50 5.20 -4.93
N SER A 43 -3.84 4.06 -5.19
CA SER A 43 -4.45 2.92 -5.88
C SER A 43 -5.08 1.98 -4.85
N PRO A 44 -6.42 1.99 -4.67
CA PRO A 44 -7.10 1.12 -3.72
C PRO A 44 -7.08 -0.35 -4.16
N ASP A 45 -6.78 -0.59 -5.44
CA ASP A 45 -6.72 -1.91 -6.04
C ASP A 45 -5.37 -2.59 -5.81
N TYR A 46 -4.41 -1.95 -5.13
CA TYR A 46 -3.11 -2.53 -4.81
C TYR A 46 -2.78 -2.37 -3.33
N ILE A 47 -2.32 -3.47 -2.73
CA ILE A 47 -1.92 -3.51 -1.34
C ILE A 47 -0.51 -4.08 -1.19
N CYS A 48 0.34 -3.33 -0.49
CA CYS A 48 1.70 -3.71 -0.14
C CYS A 48 1.70 -4.36 1.23
N SER A 49 1.55 -5.68 1.22
CA SER A 49 1.34 -6.51 2.41
C SER A 49 2.59 -6.67 3.28
N ALA A 50 3.79 -6.54 2.70
CA ALA A 50 5.05 -6.63 3.43
C ALA A 50 5.49 -5.30 4.06
N GLY A 51 4.65 -4.26 3.99
CA GLY A 51 4.92 -2.96 4.60
C GLY A 51 5.80 -2.04 3.76
N CYS A 52 6.20 -0.91 4.35
CA CYS A 52 7.08 0.08 3.72
C CYS A 52 8.27 0.39 4.64
N SER A 53 9.44 0.68 4.04
CA SER A 53 10.72 0.84 4.75
C SER A 53 11.24 2.29 4.79
N SER A 54 10.88 3.11 3.81
CA SER A 54 11.15 4.55 3.77
C SER A 54 9.85 5.33 3.81
N PHE A 55 9.91 6.62 4.14
CA PHE A 55 8.73 7.47 4.29
C PHE A 55 9.01 8.91 3.87
N VAL A 56 7.93 9.68 3.75
CA VAL A 56 7.98 11.11 3.48
C VAL A 56 8.17 11.86 4.79
N THR A 57 9.06 12.85 4.77
CA THR A 57 9.18 13.84 5.85
C THR A 57 8.50 15.13 5.40
N ALA A 58 7.57 15.64 6.20
CA ALA A 58 6.82 16.86 5.93
C ALA A 58 7.08 17.91 7.02
N THR A 59 7.10 19.18 6.63
CA THR A 59 7.34 20.32 7.54
C THR A 59 6.08 21.15 7.75
N ASN A 60 6.09 21.98 8.80
CA ASN A 60 4.98 22.85 9.19
C ASN A 60 3.67 22.05 9.42
N CYS A 61 3.81 20.94 10.15
CA CYS A 61 2.73 20.00 10.44
C CYS A 61 2.04 20.36 11.75
N VAL A 62 0.72 20.58 11.69
CA VAL A 62 -0.11 20.86 12.86
C VAL A 62 -0.93 19.63 13.18
N LEU A 63 -0.86 19.17 14.43
CA LEU A 63 -1.63 18.02 14.90
C LEU A 63 -3.13 18.38 14.90
N THR A 64 -3.92 17.64 14.12
CA THR A 64 -5.34 17.95 13.86
C THR A 64 -6.19 18.01 15.12
N GLN A 65 -5.96 17.09 16.07
CA GLN A 65 -6.64 17.04 17.37
C GLN A 65 -6.24 18.17 18.33
N TYR A 66 -5.08 18.80 18.15
CA TYR A 66 -4.57 19.86 19.02
C TYR A 66 -3.91 20.99 18.22
N PRO A 67 -4.68 21.78 17.47
CA PRO A 67 -4.15 22.75 16.50
C PRO A 67 -3.47 23.97 17.14
N LYS A 68 -3.57 24.14 18.47
CA LYS A 68 -2.88 25.19 19.22
C LYS A 68 -1.40 24.89 19.46
N LYS A 69 -0.96 23.63 19.26
CA LYS A 69 0.45 23.28 19.39
C LYS A 69 1.24 23.91 18.24
N PRO A 70 2.50 24.33 18.49
CA PRO A 70 3.38 24.79 17.44
C PRO A 70 3.53 23.74 16.33
N PRO A 71 3.66 24.17 15.05
CA PRO A 71 3.92 23.26 13.96
C PRO A 71 5.26 22.53 14.12
N THR A 72 5.31 21.29 13.66
CA THR A 72 6.49 20.41 13.75
C THR A 72 6.93 19.91 12.38
N THR A 73 8.02 19.15 12.37
CA THR A 73 8.46 18.34 11.23
C THR A 73 8.17 16.89 11.56
N GLU A 74 7.45 16.20 10.68
CA GLU A 74 6.95 14.85 10.92
C GLU A 74 7.43 13.88 9.84
N VAL A 75 7.73 12.64 10.25
CA VAL A 75 7.94 11.52 9.34
C VAL A 75 6.61 10.76 9.24
N CYS A 76 6.01 10.74 8.06
CA CYS A 76 4.64 10.29 7.84
C CYS A 76 4.54 8.76 7.73
N THR A 77 4.89 8.03 8.79
CA THR A 77 5.08 6.58 8.75
C THR A 77 3.83 5.76 8.44
N LEU A 78 2.64 6.27 8.76
CA LEU A 78 1.38 5.54 8.54
C LEU A 78 0.64 6.02 7.31
N GLY A 79 1.02 7.15 6.72
CA GLY A 79 0.40 7.62 5.50
C GLY A 79 0.75 9.05 5.15
N PHE A 80 0.83 9.32 3.85
CA PHE A 80 1.05 10.65 3.30
C PHE A 80 0.18 10.84 2.06
N GLY A 81 -0.53 11.97 2.01
CA GLY A 81 -1.56 12.20 0.99
C GLY A 81 -1.94 13.66 0.82
N ARG A 82 -2.81 13.94 -0.15
CA ARG A 82 -3.48 15.24 -0.26
C ARG A 82 -4.59 15.31 0.80
N ASP A 83 -4.64 16.43 1.53
CA ASP A 83 -5.77 16.76 2.40
C ASP A 83 -6.65 17.83 1.73
N THR A 84 -6.02 18.91 1.25
CA THR A 84 -6.65 19.93 0.39
C THR A 84 -5.67 20.42 -0.66
N ALA A 85 -6.06 21.41 -1.48
CA ALA A 85 -5.16 22.05 -2.44
C ALA A 85 -3.90 22.65 -1.78
N ALA A 86 -4.02 23.16 -0.55
CA ALA A 86 -2.95 23.85 0.18
C ALA A 86 -2.29 22.99 1.27
N PHE A 87 -2.85 21.82 1.60
CA PHE A 87 -2.39 21.01 2.73
C PHE A 87 -2.22 19.53 2.37
N LYS A 88 -1.24 18.90 3.01
CA LYS A 88 -0.99 17.46 2.99
C LYS A 88 -1.46 16.83 4.30
N ALA A 89 -1.99 15.62 4.19
CA ALA A 89 -2.20 14.75 5.33
C ALA A 89 -0.91 13.98 5.61
N CYS A 90 -0.47 13.98 6.86
CA CYS A 90 0.66 13.19 7.35
C CYS A 90 0.18 12.39 8.56
N LEU A 91 0.17 11.07 8.44
CA LEU A 91 -0.25 10.15 9.49
C LEU A 91 0.99 9.52 10.11
N THR A 92 1.07 9.58 11.44
CA THR A 92 2.14 8.96 12.24
C THR A 92 1.52 8.16 13.37
N GLY A 93 2.34 7.38 14.09
CA GLY A 93 1.88 6.72 15.33
C GLY A 93 1.40 7.67 16.43
N GLN A 94 1.72 8.96 16.34
CA GLN A 94 1.27 9.99 17.30
C GLN A 94 -0.09 10.59 16.91
N GLY A 95 -0.51 10.44 15.65
CA GLY A 95 -1.80 10.93 15.17
C GLY A 95 -1.75 11.47 13.75
N SER A 96 -2.79 12.22 13.40
CA SER A 96 -2.95 12.85 12.08
C SER A 96 -2.55 14.31 12.12
N PHE A 97 -1.67 14.69 11.21
CA PHE A 97 -1.18 16.05 11.04
C PHE A 97 -1.61 16.62 9.70
N ARG A 98 -1.88 17.93 9.71
CA ARG A 98 -2.13 18.74 8.53
C ARG A 98 -0.91 19.62 8.29
N CYS A 99 -0.23 19.41 7.16
CA CYS A 99 1.04 20.07 6.85
C CYS A 99 0.91 20.98 5.63
N ASN A 100 1.49 22.17 5.65
CA ASN A 100 1.55 23.08 4.49
C ASN A 100 2.98 23.54 4.16
N GLY A 101 4.00 22.93 4.76
CA GLY A 101 5.40 23.16 4.43
C GLY A 101 5.86 22.31 3.25
N THR A 102 7.17 22.14 3.14
CA THR A 102 7.80 21.26 2.17
C THR A 102 7.65 19.78 2.57
N SER A 103 7.73 18.90 1.58
CA SER A 103 7.75 17.44 1.78
C SER A 103 8.86 16.82 0.94
N VAL A 104 9.62 15.89 1.53
CA VAL A 104 10.75 15.22 0.87
C VAL A 104 10.70 13.71 1.09
N GLY A 105 11.31 12.96 0.16
CA GLY A 105 11.33 11.50 0.21
C GLY A 105 10.13 10.83 -0.47
N ARG A 106 10.07 9.50 -0.35
CA ARG A 106 9.02 8.61 -0.85
C ARG A 106 8.97 7.37 0.02
N ALA A 107 7.84 6.68 0.03
CA ALA A 107 7.76 5.37 0.64
C ALA A 107 8.21 4.27 -0.31
N THR A 108 9.07 3.38 0.16
CA THR A 108 9.44 2.16 -0.54
C THR A 108 8.62 1.04 0.07
N CYS A 109 7.59 0.59 -0.64
CA CYS A 109 6.65 -0.41 -0.17
C CYS A 109 6.90 -1.75 -0.87
N HIS A 110 6.70 -2.84 -0.15
CA HIS A 110 7.06 -4.18 -0.58
C HIS A 110 5.86 -5.11 -0.55
N GLY A 111 5.93 -6.17 -1.34
CA GLY A 111 4.87 -7.16 -1.40
C GLY A 111 3.56 -6.59 -1.97
N CYS A 112 3.69 -5.66 -2.90
CA CYS A 112 2.57 -4.98 -3.55
C CYS A 112 1.93 -5.94 -4.56
N VAL A 113 0.64 -6.22 -4.36
CA VAL A 113 -0.17 -7.08 -5.23
C VAL A 113 -1.57 -6.51 -5.38
N PRO A 114 -2.33 -6.91 -6.42
CA PRO A 114 -3.72 -6.53 -6.55
C PRO A 114 -4.55 -6.92 -5.32
N ASN A 115 -5.52 -6.07 -4.95
CA ASN A 115 -6.42 -6.24 -3.82
C ASN A 115 -7.35 -7.44 -4.10
N GLY A 116 -7.01 -8.59 -3.51
CA GLY A 116 -7.62 -9.90 -3.82
C GLY A 116 -6.58 -10.99 -4.16
N GLY A 117 -5.35 -10.60 -4.48
CA GLY A 117 -4.20 -11.50 -4.62
C GLY A 117 -3.52 -11.86 -3.29
N VAL A 118 -3.92 -11.24 -2.18
CA VAL A 118 -3.43 -11.60 -0.84
C VAL A 118 -4.41 -12.54 -0.15
N THR A 119 -3.99 -13.77 0.10
CA THR A 119 -4.66 -14.68 1.04
C THR A 119 -4.16 -14.40 2.45
N TRP A 120 -4.97 -13.71 3.24
CA TRP A 120 -4.70 -13.52 4.66
C TRP A 120 -5.02 -14.82 5.41
N ALA A 121 -4.08 -15.34 6.20
CA ALA A 121 -4.40 -16.42 7.13
C ALA A 121 -5.37 -15.86 8.18
N ASN A 122 -6.58 -16.41 8.24
CA ASN A 122 -7.57 -16.11 9.29
C ASN A 122 -7.17 -16.76 10.61
#